data_AF-A0A8T3VD43-F1
#
_entry.id   AF-A0A8T3VD43-F1
#
_cell.length_a   1.000
_cell.length_b   1.000
_cell.length_c   1.000
_cell.angle_alpha   90.00
_cell.angle_beta   90.00
_cell.angle_gamma   90.00
#
_symmetry.space_group_name_H-M   'P 1'
#
loop_
_entity.id
_entity.type
_entity.pdbx_description
1 polymer ?
#
loop_
_entity_poly.entity_id
_entity_poly.type
_entity_poly.pdbx_seq_one_letter_code
_entity_poly.pdbx_strand_id
1 'polypeptide(L)'
;MTILLLTFSAASAADSDDISVNSQDNLLSAGDTGIESEKIEVELTAKEQYGIYGNKDTNLKVNVLDNDGNNVNSGSVTFVDVFGKNYTVDVKNGVASTNVYVDDTGKFNITCRYDGADDYADAETILPLTVPVANTACTNIIASRYDDTVYFTGNVKSDYTSYPDYDDFEEVTRGIVTVYVDGEKLGTCDLDVNGNYVYVWKTTRNLNGQTINFTGVYSDSNKHFNPSTFSKSFTFPAPKDTKIMAQVTPVDNTRKLVTGDVVDEDGNNVIGGTITVNGKYQIPVDTNGNFKFYITKETPEKAKYEIGVIDFGSKANIRVNSPLMDAIDHTEVTDTLIDLCTQGSPYIKFGNGNGKTLVMIVGTHGGELASQVAGFKLINLLANYGDEIDGTIYIFPTIFPEATANNTRIYNGINLNTVAAENGSISNSIVKFAKSVNAVGLGDFHNTRHDDTDVGITCIFCSEQPTPESATLGKFIVAETGYDIKDYPIAGDPYAGAIEDYANLNYNIPSVTCESLSNHRAIEYGTPEMSLNEMRAFLRYFGFDIDEMIDIKADCCEGLTLSFESPYNYNPSSMTIKCDCERDNPNVASAGEKTLPVAGNPIIVVLLALLVVGVGGLKRRL
;
A
#
# COMPACT_ATOMS: atom_id res chain seq x y z
N MET A 1 -30.18 -47.88 -23.74
CA MET A 1 -30.99 -47.63 -24.95
C MET A 1 -30.03 -47.72 -26.13
N THR A 2 -30.24 -48.78 -26.92
CA THR A 2 -29.65 -49.08 -28.25
C THR A 2 -28.13 -49.15 -28.42
N ILE A 3 -27.61 -50.36 -28.19
CA ILE A 3 -26.45 -50.94 -28.88
C ILE A 3 -26.92 -51.33 -30.30
N LEU A 4 -26.14 -51.02 -31.34
CA LEU A 4 -26.32 -51.62 -32.66
C LEU A 4 -25.00 -52.25 -33.14
N LEU A 5 -25.05 -53.56 -33.27
CA LEU A 5 -24.07 -54.48 -33.82
C LEU A 5 -24.59 -54.96 -35.18
N LEU A 6 -23.71 -55.63 -35.96
CA LEU A 6 -23.94 -56.42 -37.20
C LEU A 6 -23.76 -55.61 -38.51
N THR A 7 -23.11 -56.07 -39.58
CA THR A 7 -22.62 -57.42 -39.94
C THR A 7 -21.71 -57.35 -41.17
N PHE A 8 -20.77 -58.30 -41.27
CA PHE A 8 -20.13 -58.72 -42.52
C PHE A 8 -21.11 -59.47 -43.44
N SER A 9 -20.90 -59.36 -44.76
CA SER A 9 -21.19 -60.45 -45.69
C SER A 9 -20.18 -60.44 -46.84
N ALA A 10 -19.72 -61.63 -47.21
CA ALA A 10 -18.81 -61.89 -48.32
C ALA A 10 -19.53 -62.74 -49.38
N ALA A 11 -18.94 -62.70 -50.59
CA ALA A 11 -19.08 -63.58 -51.74
C ALA A 11 -20.30 -63.39 -52.67
N SER A 12 -20.03 -63.11 -53.94
CA SER A 12 -20.17 -64.12 -55.02
C SER A 12 -19.48 -63.65 -56.30
N ALA A 13 -19.14 -64.63 -57.14
CA ALA A 13 -18.26 -64.55 -58.30
C ALA A 13 -19.04 -64.69 -59.63
N ALA A 14 -18.30 -64.44 -60.73
CA ALA A 14 -18.58 -64.74 -62.14
C ALA A 14 -19.67 -63.87 -62.81
N ASP A 15 -19.58 -63.45 -64.07
CA ASP A 15 -18.98 -64.11 -65.22
C ASP A 15 -18.79 -63.16 -66.43
N SER A 16 -17.88 -63.58 -67.31
CA SER A 16 -17.79 -63.45 -68.78
C SER A 16 -17.84 -62.11 -69.55
N ASP A 17 -16.74 -61.93 -70.30
CA ASP A 17 -16.64 -61.59 -71.72
C ASP A 17 -17.14 -60.23 -72.24
N ASP A 18 -16.20 -59.38 -72.68
CA ASP A 18 -16.16 -59.07 -74.11
C ASP A 18 -14.78 -58.63 -74.61
N ILE A 19 -14.47 -59.11 -75.82
CA ILE A 19 -13.24 -58.92 -76.58
C ILE A 19 -13.38 -57.65 -77.43
N SER A 20 -12.44 -56.72 -77.36
CA SER A 20 -12.03 -56.00 -78.57
C SER A 20 -10.58 -55.55 -78.52
N VAL A 21 -9.84 -56.05 -79.50
CA VAL A 21 -8.46 -55.72 -79.81
C VAL A 21 -8.44 -54.36 -80.49
N ASN A 22 -7.65 -53.41 -80.00
CA ASN A 22 -7.09 -52.39 -80.87
C ASN A 22 -5.64 -52.09 -80.52
N SER A 23 -4.86 -52.03 -81.58
CA SER A 23 -3.41 -52.06 -81.64
C SER A 23 -2.80 -50.66 -81.49
N GLN A 24 -1.55 -50.67 -81.01
CA GLN A 24 -0.57 -49.57 -81.03
C GLN A 24 -0.78 -48.50 -79.95
N ASP A 25 -0.02 -48.60 -78.86
CA ASP A 25 1.08 -47.66 -78.69
C ASP A 25 2.17 -48.22 -77.77
N ASN A 26 3.39 -48.02 -78.24
CA ASN A 26 4.64 -48.50 -77.68
C ASN A 26 5.18 -47.37 -76.79
N LEU A 27 4.98 -47.45 -75.48
CA LEU A 27 5.73 -46.67 -74.50
C LEU A 27 5.95 -47.55 -73.27
N LEU A 28 7.19 -47.97 -73.10
CA LEU A 28 7.70 -48.72 -71.95
C LEU A 28 7.36 -47.97 -70.66
N SER A 29 6.32 -48.39 -69.93
CA SER A 29 6.23 -48.09 -68.50
C SER A 29 7.23 -49.02 -67.83
N ALA A 30 8.35 -48.43 -67.38
CA ALA A 30 9.26 -49.09 -66.47
C ALA A 30 8.44 -49.66 -65.31
N GLY A 31 8.61 -50.97 -65.09
CA GLY A 31 7.98 -51.66 -63.99
C GLY A 31 8.28 -50.94 -62.69
N ASP A 32 7.22 -50.65 -61.98
CA ASP A 32 7.21 -50.30 -60.57
C ASP A 32 7.70 -51.53 -59.79
N THR A 33 9.01 -51.75 -59.79
CA THR A 33 9.67 -52.53 -58.75
C THR A 33 9.90 -51.57 -57.60
N GLY A 34 8.85 -51.36 -56.81
CA GLY A 34 8.93 -50.75 -55.49
C GLY A 34 9.83 -51.62 -54.62
N ILE A 35 11.14 -51.43 -54.73
CA ILE A 35 12.06 -51.76 -53.68
C ILE A 35 11.77 -50.69 -52.63
N GLU A 36 10.91 -51.01 -51.65
CA GLU A 36 10.90 -50.23 -50.41
C GLU A 36 12.34 -50.28 -49.89
N SER A 37 13.05 -49.16 -50.03
CA SER A 37 14.36 -49.01 -49.43
C SER A 37 14.19 -49.24 -47.94
N GLU A 38 14.93 -50.20 -47.37
CA GLU A 38 14.96 -50.40 -45.92
C GLU A 38 15.30 -49.07 -45.28
N LYS A 39 14.40 -48.59 -44.41
CA LYS A 39 14.60 -47.33 -43.67
C LYS A 39 15.83 -47.45 -42.80
N ILE A 40 16.59 -46.37 -42.70
CA ILE A 40 17.79 -46.28 -41.86
C ILE A 40 17.35 -46.30 -40.39
N GLU A 41 17.93 -47.19 -39.59
CA GLU A 41 17.68 -47.25 -38.16
C GLU A 41 18.17 -45.97 -37.45
N VAL A 42 17.39 -45.51 -36.47
CA VAL A 42 17.67 -44.32 -35.68
C VAL A 42 17.88 -44.68 -34.22
N GLU A 43 18.92 -44.13 -33.61
CA GLU A 43 19.19 -44.19 -32.18
C GLU A 43 18.88 -42.83 -31.52
N LEU A 44 18.08 -42.87 -30.46
CA LEU A 44 17.81 -41.71 -29.61
C LEU A 44 18.62 -41.79 -28.32
N THR A 45 19.48 -40.78 -28.09
CA THR A 45 20.25 -40.68 -26.84
C THR A 45 19.80 -39.48 -26.02
N ALA A 46 19.37 -39.77 -24.79
CA ALA A 46 18.88 -38.81 -23.83
C ALA A 46 19.80 -38.80 -22.60
N LYS A 47 20.09 -37.60 -22.07
CA LYS A 47 20.79 -37.43 -20.79
C LYS A 47 19.80 -36.90 -19.76
N GLU A 48 20.03 -37.24 -18.49
CA GLU A 48 19.24 -36.67 -17.39
C GLU A 48 19.22 -35.13 -17.49
N GLN A 49 18.00 -34.59 -17.44
CA GLN A 49 17.75 -33.15 -17.41
C GLN A 49 17.33 -32.74 -16.01
N TYR A 50 17.54 -31.46 -15.71
CA TYR A 50 17.15 -30.85 -14.46
C TYR A 50 16.17 -29.72 -14.75
N GLY A 51 14.98 -29.81 -14.16
CA GLY A 51 13.95 -28.79 -14.26
C GLY A 51 13.88 -27.96 -13.00
N ILE A 52 13.18 -26.83 -13.10
CA ILE A 52 12.85 -25.96 -11.97
C ILE A 52 11.33 -25.86 -11.96
N TYR A 53 10.70 -26.22 -10.84
CA TYR A 53 9.25 -26.12 -10.66
C TYR A 53 8.78 -24.68 -10.92
N GLY A 54 7.66 -24.49 -11.60
CA GLY A 54 7.16 -23.16 -11.97
C GLY A 54 7.89 -22.47 -13.14
N ASN A 55 9.00 -23.04 -13.64
CA ASN A 55 9.77 -22.45 -14.72
C ASN A 55 9.27 -22.93 -16.10
N LYS A 56 9.06 -21.98 -17.04
CA LYS A 56 8.64 -22.22 -18.44
C LYS A 56 9.78 -22.57 -19.40
N ASP A 57 11.03 -22.46 -18.95
CA ASP A 57 12.25 -22.56 -19.74
C ASP A 57 13.09 -23.82 -19.45
N THR A 58 12.48 -24.85 -18.84
CA THR A 58 13.17 -26.14 -18.69
C THR A 58 13.40 -26.76 -20.06
N ASN A 59 14.67 -26.84 -20.49
CA ASN A 59 15.04 -27.33 -21.81
C ASN A 59 15.11 -28.86 -21.83
N LEU A 60 14.18 -29.49 -22.54
CA LEU A 60 14.26 -30.92 -22.87
C LEU A 60 15.08 -31.09 -24.15
N LYS A 61 15.95 -32.10 -24.17
CA LYS A 61 16.84 -32.35 -25.31
C LYS A 61 17.12 -33.84 -25.50
N VAL A 62 16.99 -34.29 -26.74
CA VAL A 62 17.42 -35.63 -27.18
C VAL A 62 18.31 -35.49 -28.42
N ASN A 63 19.35 -36.32 -28.53
CA ASN A 63 20.11 -36.42 -29.78
C ASN A 63 19.55 -37.57 -30.62
N VAL A 64 19.50 -37.36 -31.92
CA VAL A 64 18.95 -38.27 -32.94
C VAL A 64 20.07 -38.60 -33.93
N LEU A 65 20.55 -39.83 -33.87
CA LEU A 65 21.65 -40.33 -34.69
C LEU A 65 21.17 -41.50 -35.55
N ASP A 66 21.75 -41.67 -36.74
CA ASP A 66 21.58 -42.92 -37.50
C ASP A 66 22.48 -44.03 -36.94
N ASN A 67 22.30 -45.25 -37.45
CA ASN A 67 23.09 -46.43 -37.07
C ASN A 67 24.59 -46.33 -37.36
N ASP A 68 25.02 -45.39 -38.20
CA ASP A 68 26.43 -45.07 -38.46
C ASP A 68 26.97 -43.96 -37.53
N GLY A 69 26.12 -43.42 -36.65
CA GLY A 69 26.44 -42.36 -35.68
C GLY A 69 26.41 -40.96 -36.28
N ASN A 70 25.85 -40.76 -37.47
CA ASN A 70 25.70 -39.44 -38.07
C ASN A 70 24.44 -38.74 -37.59
N ASN A 71 24.46 -37.41 -37.64
CA ASN A 71 23.31 -36.58 -37.26
C ASN A 71 22.14 -36.74 -38.24
N VAL A 72 20.97 -37.09 -37.72
CA VAL A 72 19.71 -37.04 -38.47
C VAL A 72 19.25 -35.58 -38.60
N ASN A 73 18.85 -35.17 -39.80
CA ASN A 73 18.49 -33.77 -40.11
C ASN A 73 17.03 -33.60 -40.59
N SER A 74 16.18 -34.61 -40.38
CA SER A 74 14.78 -34.63 -40.80
C SER A 74 13.92 -35.42 -39.82
N GLY A 75 12.59 -35.27 -39.90
CA GLY A 75 11.65 -35.84 -38.95
C GLY A 75 11.45 -35.00 -37.69
N SER A 76 10.66 -35.49 -36.75
CA SER A 76 10.30 -34.78 -35.53
C SER A 76 10.35 -35.68 -34.31
N VAL A 77 10.66 -35.12 -33.15
CA VAL A 77 10.52 -35.80 -31.85
C VAL A 77 9.32 -35.23 -31.12
N THR A 78 8.47 -36.11 -30.62
CA THR A 78 7.41 -35.80 -29.66
C THR A 78 7.86 -36.20 -28.24
N PHE A 79 7.94 -35.22 -27.34
CA PHE A 79 8.02 -35.42 -25.90
C PHE A 79 6.59 -35.65 -25.38
N VAL A 80 6.29 -36.88 -24.97
CA VAL A 80 4.94 -37.34 -24.63
C VAL A 80 4.65 -37.12 -23.15
N ASP A 81 3.45 -36.61 -22.85
CA ASP A 81 2.90 -36.43 -21.50
C ASP A 81 3.83 -35.70 -20.53
N VAL A 82 4.46 -34.64 -21.02
CA VAL A 82 5.19 -33.70 -20.17
C VAL A 82 4.15 -32.87 -19.45
N PHE A 83 3.81 -33.29 -18.22
CA PHE A 83 2.86 -32.60 -17.35
C PHE A 83 1.48 -32.40 -18.01
N GLY A 84 0.93 -33.48 -18.60
CA GLY A 84 -0.37 -33.47 -19.27
C GLY A 84 -0.38 -32.87 -20.68
N LYS A 85 0.80 -32.54 -21.24
CA LYS A 85 0.94 -31.96 -22.59
C LYS A 85 1.98 -32.69 -23.43
N ASN A 86 1.74 -32.78 -24.74
CA ASN A 86 2.71 -33.26 -25.71
C ASN A 86 3.43 -32.08 -26.37
N TYR A 87 4.73 -32.21 -26.58
CA TYR A 87 5.56 -31.21 -27.26
C TYR A 87 6.25 -31.86 -28.46
N THR A 88 5.93 -31.42 -29.68
CA THR A 88 6.55 -31.95 -30.90
C THR A 88 7.49 -30.90 -31.49
N VAL A 89 8.72 -31.31 -31.82
CA VAL A 89 9.74 -30.43 -32.40
C VAL A 89 10.51 -31.12 -33.51
N ASP A 90 10.83 -30.37 -34.56
CA ASP A 90 11.65 -30.86 -35.66
C ASP A 90 13.08 -31.17 -35.21
N VAL A 91 13.66 -32.24 -35.76
CA VAL A 91 15.07 -32.57 -35.57
C VAL A 91 15.93 -31.66 -36.45
N LYS A 92 16.91 -30.97 -35.85
CA LYS A 92 17.89 -30.12 -36.55
C LYS A 92 19.29 -30.47 -36.10
N ASN A 93 20.19 -30.80 -37.04
CA ASN A 93 21.58 -31.16 -36.74
C ASN A 93 21.71 -32.29 -35.71
N GLY A 94 20.87 -33.32 -35.82
CA GLY A 94 20.86 -34.45 -34.90
C GLY A 94 20.32 -34.14 -33.51
N VAL A 95 19.58 -33.04 -33.34
CA VAL A 95 19.06 -32.62 -32.03
C VAL A 95 17.59 -32.21 -32.16
N ALA A 96 16.77 -32.72 -31.24
CA ALA A 96 15.44 -32.19 -30.96
C ALA A 96 15.44 -31.58 -29.55
N SER A 97 14.99 -30.34 -29.43
CA SER A 97 14.98 -29.63 -28.16
C SER A 97 13.84 -28.63 -28.05
N THR A 98 13.21 -28.55 -26.89
CA THR A 98 12.10 -27.63 -26.60
C THR A 98 12.14 -27.19 -25.15
N ASN A 99 11.66 -25.98 -24.87
CA ASN A 99 11.41 -25.51 -23.51
C ASN A 99 10.02 -25.97 -23.07
N VAL A 100 9.88 -26.35 -21.79
CA VAL A 100 8.62 -26.79 -21.19
C VAL A 100 8.39 -26.12 -19.85
N TYR A 101 7.11 -25.93 -19.51
CA TYR A 101 6.69 -25.55 -18.17
C TYR A 101 6.65 -26.78 -17.25
N VAL A 102 7.28 -26.66 -16.09
CA VAL A 102 7.33 -27.71 -15.06
C VAL A 102 6.30 -27.40 -13.98
N ASP A 103 5.28 -28.25 -13.85
CA ASP A 103 4.16 -28.03 -12.93
C ASP A 103 4.19 -28.90 -11.66
N ASP A 104 5.24 -29.72 -11.51
CA ASP A 104 5.40 -30.62 -10.35
C ASP A 104 6.88 -30.86 -10.03
N THR A 105 7.15 -31.27 -8.79
CA THR A 105 8.48 -31.65 -8.29
C THR A 105 8.64 -33.17 -8.23
N GLY A 106 9.85 -33.68 -8.42
CA GLY A 106 10.14 -35.10 -8.32
C GLY A 106 10.98 -35.64 -9.48
N LYS A 107 10.85 -36.94 -9.74
CA LYS A 107 11.56 -37.62 -10.82
C LYS A 107 10.55 -38.11 -11.85
N PHE A 108 10.75 -37.70 -13.10
CA PHE A 108 9.88 -37.99 -14.22
C PHE A 108 10.66 -38.74 -15.30
N ASN A 109 9.98 -39.64 -16.00
CA ASN A 109 10.51 -40.35 -17.15
C ASN A 109 9.71 -39.90 -18.37
N ILE A 110 10.26 -38.95 -19.13
CA ILE A 110 9.60 -38.40 -20.30
C ILE A 110 9.86 -39.34 -21.48
N THR A 111 8.80 -39.78 -22.14
CA THR A 111 8.92 -40.59 -23.35
C THR A 111 9.20 -39.68 -24.53
N CYS A 112 10.29 -39.94 -25.25
CA CYS A 112 10.68 -39.22 -26.46
C CYS A 112 10.48 -40.15 -27.66
N ARG A 113 9.53 -39.82 -28.53
CA ARG A 113 9.24 -40.60 -29.74
C ARG A 113 9.68 -39.82 -30.97
N TYR A 114 10.62 -40.36 -31.72
CA TYR A 114 10.98 -39.88 -33.05
C TYR A 114 10.04 -40.49 -34.07
N ASP A 115 9.27 -39.63 -34.73
CA ASP A 115 8.40 -39.98 -35.85
C ASP A 115 9.23 -39.78 -37.14
N GLY A 116 9.64 -40.91 -37.75
CA GLY A 116 10.65 -40.97 -38.80
C GLY A 116 10.28 -40.24 -40.09
N ALA A 117 11.30 -39.75 -40.81
CA ALA A 117 11.13 -39.24 -42.17
C ALA A 117 11.09 -40.39 -43.20
N ASP A 118 10.95 -40.06 -44.49
CA ASP A 118 10.85 -41.05 -45.58
C ASP A 118 11.99 -42.08 -45.55
N ASP A 119 13.20 -41.66 -45.20
CA ASP A 119 14.42 -42.49 -45.18
C ASP A 119 14.77 -43.08 -43.80
N TYR A 120 14.09 -42.68 -42.72
CA TYR A 120 14.45 -43.05 -41.35
C TYR A 120 13.32 -43.81 -40.64
N ALA A 121 13.69 -44.81 -39.85
CA ALA A 121 12.77 -45.57 -39.01
C ALA A 121 12.37 -44.77 -37.75
N ASP A 122 11.21 -45.11 -37.19
CA ASP A 122 10.77 -44.56 -35.90
C ASP A 122 11.67 -45.07 -34.77
N ALA A 123 11.82 -44.27 -33.72
CA ALA A 123 12.60 -44.64 -32.54
C ALA A 123 11.99 -44.06 -31.26
N GLU A 124 12.27 -44.69 -30.12
CA GLU A 124 11.79 -44.24 -28.81
C GLU A 124 12.89 -44.33 -27.77
N THR A 125 12.91 -43.37 -26.83
CA THR A 125 13.77 -43.41 -25.66
C THR A 125 13.12 -42.73 -24.46
N ILE A 126 13.72 -42.91 -23.28
CA ILE A 126 13.29 -42.24 -22.06
C ILE A 126 14.30 -41.14 -21.72
N LEU A 127 13.79 -39.93 -21.54
CA LEU A 127 14.52 -38.78 -20.99
C LEU A 127 14.20 -38.67 -19.49
N PRO A 128 15.15 -38.97 -18.60
CA PRO A 128 14.97 -38.72 -17.17
C PRO A 128 14.97 -37.21 -16.90
N LEU A 129 13.97 -36.71 -16.18
CA LEU A 129 13.87 -35.34 -15.72
C LEU A 129 13.79 -35.33 -14.19
N THR A 130 14.73 -34.67 -13.54
CA THR A 130 14.72 -34.44 -12.10
C THR A 130 14.36 -32.99 -11.82
N VAL A 131 13.26 -32.77 -11.09
CA VAL A 131 12.84 -31.47 -10.58
C VAL A 131 13.01 -31.51 -9.06
N PRO A 132 14.02 -30.85 -8.48
CA PRO A 132 14.25 -30.88 -7.04
C PRO A 132 13.08 -30.20 -6.31
N VAL A 133 12.98 -30.38 -5.00
CA VAL A 133 12.10 -29.59 -4.13
C VAL A 133 12.92 -28.42 -3.59
N ALA A 134 12.41 -27.19 -3.68
CA ALA A 134 13.11 -26.01 -3.15
C ALA A 134 13.06 -25.94 -1.62
N ASN A 135 14.10 -25.34 -1.04
CA ASN A 135 14.04 -24.92 0.36
C ASN A 135 13.38 -23.55 0.47
N THR A 136 12.76 -23.30 1.62
CA THR A 136 12.21 -21.98 1.94
C THR A 136 12.95 -21.37 3.13
N ALA A 137 13.07 -20.05 3.11
CA ALA A 137 13.62 -19.25 4.18
C ALA A 137 12.71 -18.06 4.45
N CYS A 138 12.69 -17.56 5.69
CA CYS A 138 11.96 -16.36 6.05
C CYS A 138 12.93 -15.23 6.37
N THR A 139 12.66 -14.05 5.83
CA THR A 139 13.41 -12.82 6.06
C THR A 139 12.51 -11.76 6.67
N ASN A 140 13.11 -10.69 7.22
CA ASN A 140 12.40 -9.53 7.74
C ASN A 140 11.32 -9.87 8.80
N ILE A 141 11.58 -10.87 9.65
CA ILE A 141 10.68 -11.20 10.75
C ILE A 141 10.65 -10.03 11.73
N ILE A 142 9.50 -9.38 11.85
CA ILE A 142 9.29 -8.22 12.71
C ILE A 142 8.13 -8.56 13.65
N ALA A 143 8.21 -8.04 14.89
CA ALA A 143 7.10 -8.02 15.81
C ALA A 143 6.83 -6.59 16.23
N SER A 144 5.62 -6.12 15.96
CA SER A 144 5.13 -4.81 16.39
C SER A 144 4.03 -5.02 17.42
N ARG A 145 4.12 -4.34 18.57
CA ARG A 145 3.11 -4.44 19.63
C ARG A 145 2.37 -3.14 19.78
N TYR A 146 1.05 -3.24 19.88
CA TYR A 146 0.14 -2.15 20.15
C TYR A 146 -0.91 -2.64 21.15
N ASP A 147 -0.89 -2.05 22.35
CA ASP A 147 -1.73 -2.46 23.48
C ASP A 147 -1.62 -3.97 23.81
N ASP A 148 -2.75 -4.69 23.68
CA ASP A 148 -2.91 -6.12 23.93
C ASP A 148 -2.65 -6.98 22.67
N THR A 149 -2.20 -6.38 21.58
CA THR A 149 -2.07 -7.04 20.28
C THR A 149 -0.63 -6.99 19.75
N VAL A 150 -0.13 -8.13 19.28
CA VAL A 150 1.19 -8.27 18.65
C VAL A 150 1.00 -8.70 17.20
N TYR A 151 1.61 -7.97 16.27
CA TYR A 151 1.65 -8.26 14.85
C TYR A 151 2.99 -8.92 14.54
N PHE A 152 2.97 -10.15 14.05
CA PHE A 152 4.15 -10.79 13.49
C PHE A 152 4.08 -10.68 11.98
N THR A 153 5.08 -10.05 11.37
CA THR A 153 5.22 -9.97 9.93
C THR A 153 6.52 -10.61 9.49
N GLY A 154 6.57 -11.06 8.25
CA GLY A 154 7.78 -11.61 7.64
C GLY A 154 7.53 -11.97 6.19
N ASN A 155 8.61 -12.30 5.48
CA ASN A 155 8.57 -12.64 4.06
C ASN A 155 9.25 -13.99 3.83
N VAL A 156 8.49 -14.97 3.35
CA VAL A 156 8.96 -16.31 2.99
C VAL A 156 9.39 -16.30 1.53
N LYS A 157 10.59 -16.82 1.26
CA LYS A 157 11.16 -16.97 -0.09
C LYS A 157 11.67 -18.37 -0.32
N SER A 158 11.66 -18.83 -1.57
CA SER A 158 12.34 -20.06 -1.99
C SER A 158 13.79 -19.79 -2.42
N ASP A 159 14.63 -20.81 -2.37
CA ASP A 159 16.02 -20.77 -2.88
C ASP A 159 16.12 -20.91 -4.41
N TYR A 160 15.00 -21.01 -5.12
CA TYR A 160 14.95 -20.92 -6.59
C TYR A 160 15.25 -19.52 -7.14
N THR A 161 15.22 -18.49 -6.29
CA THR A 161 15.62 -17.10 -6.60
C THR A 161 17.06 -16.95 -7.12
N SER A 162 17.87 -18.02 -7.08
CA SER A 162 19.22 -18.07 -7.64
C SER A 162 19.28 -18.39 -9.15
N TYR A 163 18.14 -18.71 -9.79
CA TYR A 163 18.07 -19.01 -11.22
C TYR A 163 17.60 -17.79 -12.04
N PRO A 164 18.36 -17.36 -13.05
CA PRO A 164 18.21 -16.05 -13.70
C PRO A 164 16.92 -15.84 -14.54
N ASP A 165 16.06 -16.86 -14.67
CA ASP A 165 14.81 -16.82 -15.45
C ASP A 165 13.59 -17.31 -14.65
N TYR A 166 13.67 -17.32 -13.31
CA TYR A 166 12.54 -17.62 -12.42
C TYR A 166 11.72 -16.34 -12.22
N ASP A 167 10.47 -16.29 -12.71
CA ASP A 167 9.53 -15.20 -12.39
C ASP A 167 9.22 -15.29 -10.88
N ASP A 168 9.89 -14.43 -10.10
CA ASP A 168 10.10 -14.50 -8.64
C ASP A 168 8.86 -14.49 -7.72
N PHE A 169 7.63 -14.57 -8.23
CA PHE A 169 6.46 -14.16 -7.45
C PHE A 169 5.30 -15.15 -7.29
N GLU A 170 5.24 -16.32 -7.94
CA GLU A 170 3.97 -17.07 -7.91
C GLU A 170 3.80 -18.24 -6.92
N GLU A 171 4.82 -18.78 -6.23
CA GLU A 171 4.62 -20.17 -5.75
C GLU A 171 4.80 -20.50 -4.25
N VAL A 172 5.48 -19.68 -3.43
CA VAL A 172 5.35 -19.86 -1.96
C VAL A 172 3.98 -19.45 -1.43
N THR A 173 3.24 -18.67 -2.22
CA THR A 173 1.96 -18.01 -1.91
C THR A 173 0.82 -18.99 -1.63
N ARG A 174 0.98 -20.27 -1.99
CA ARG A 174 0.01 -21.36 -1.71
C ARG A 174 0.27 -22.08 -0.39
N GLY A 175 1.38 -21.77 0.28
CA GLY A 175 1.71 -22.31 1.60
C GLY A 175 1.07 -21.51 2.73
N ILE A 176 1.16 -22.07 3.94
CA ILE A 176 0.69 -21.45 5.18
C ILE A 176 1.83 -21.33 6.18
N VAL A 177 1.79 -20.30 7.02
CA VAL A 177 2.68 -20.15 8.17
C VAL A 177 1.92 -20.48 9.44
N THR A 178 2.35 -21.52 10.15
CA THR A 178 1.88 -21.82 11.51
C THR A 178 2.71 -21.06 12.53
N VAL A 179 2.06 -20.25 13.37
CA VAL A 179 2.72 -19.37 14.33
C VAL A 179 2.69 -19.94 15.73
N TYR A 180 3.84 -19.86 16.39
CA TYR A 180 4.06 -20.23 17.78
C TYR A 180 4.73 -19.09 18.55
N VAL A 181 4.36 -18.93 19.82
CA VAL A 181 5.05 -18.05 20.75
C VAL A 181 5.43 -18.83 22.00
N ASP A 182 6.71 -18.80 22.37
CA ASP A 182 7.28 -19.57 23.49
C ASP A 182 6.91 -21.07 23.46
N GLY A 183 6.79 -21.63 22.25
CA GLY A 183 6.43 -23.03 22.02
C GLY A 183 4.93 -23.32 22.00
N GLU A 184 4.07 -22.36 22.34
CA GLU A 184 2.62 -22.50 22.26
C GLU A 184 2.13 -22.17 20.84
N LYS A 185 1.34 -23.07 20.24
CA LYS A 185 0.72 -22.85 18.92
C LYS A 185 -0.39 -21.81 19.03
N LEU A 186 -0.26 -20.71 18.32
CA LEU A 186 -1.28 -19.67 18.28
C LEU A 186 -2.29 -19.89 17.15
N GLY A 187 -1.81 -20.22 15.94
CA GLY A 187 -2.68 -20.30 14.77
C GLY A 187 -1.91 -20.43 13.46
N THR A 188 -2.59 -20.12 12.36
CA THR A 188 -2.05 -20.14 11.00
C THR A 188 -2.45 -18.88 10.25
N CYS A 189 -1.62 -18.45 9.30
CA CYS A 189 -1.93 -17.39 8.35
C CYS A 189 -1.47 -17.78 6.95
N ASP A 190 -2.19 -17.27 5.96
CA ASP A 190 -1.84 -17.42 4.55
C ASP A 190 -0.75 -16.41 4.17
N LEU A 191 -0.06 -16.70 3.07
CA LEU A 191 0.89 -15.79 2.44
C LEU A 191 0.16 -14.99 1.36
N ASP A 192 0.56 -13.72 1.20
CA ASP A 192 0.13 -12.94 0.05
C ASP A 192 0.88 -13.34 -1.24
N VAL A 193 0.54 -12.67 -2.34
CA VAL A 193 1.15 -12.91 -3.67
C VAL A 193 2.66 -12.65 -3.72
N ASN A 194 3.25 -12.05 -2.70
CA ASN A 194 4.68 -11.74 -2.62
C ASN A 194 5.39 -12.56 -1.53
N GLY A 195 4.70 -13.54 -0.95
CA GLY A 195 5.24 -14.38 0.12
C GLY A 195 5.30 -13.68 1.47
N ASN A 196 4.62 -12.54 1.65
CA ASN A 196 4.51 -11.92 2.97
C ASN A 196 3.41 -12.58 3.80
N TYR A 197 3.62 -12.67 5.11
CA TYR A 197 2.55 -13.02 6.05
C TYR A 197 2.37 -11.92 7.09
N VAL A 198 1.14 -11.81 7.59
CA VAL A 198 0.79 -11.01 8.77
C VAL A 198 -0.03 -11.89 9.70
N TYR A 199 0.51 -12.15 10.89
CA TYR A 199 -0.21 -12.86 11.95
C TYR A 199 -0.51 -11.91 13.10
N VAL A 200 -1.80 -11.79 13.43
CA VAL A 200 -2.28 -10.95 14.53
C VAL A 200 -2.50 -11.80 15.77
N TRP A 201 -1.76 -11.51 16.84
CA TRP A 201 -1.89 -12.17 18.12
C TRP A 201 -2.46 -11.21 19.16
N LYS A 202 -3.76 -11.36 19.45
CA LYS A 202 -4.40 -10.71 20.60
C LYS A 202 -4.10 -11.49 21.87
N THR A 203 -3.52 -10.85 22.87
CA THR A 203 -2.98 -11.50 24.07
C THR A 203 -3.24 -10.69 25.34
N THR A 204 -3.70 -11.38 26.39
CA THR A 204 -3.77 -10.79 27.74
C THR A 204 -2.45 -10.94 28.51
N ARG A 205 -1.41 -11.48 27.86
CA ARG A 205 -0.10 -11.68 28.49
C ARG A 205 0.57 -10.33 28.68
N ASN A 206 1.05 -10.06 29.89
CA ASN A 206 1.90 -8.90 30.13
C ASN A 206 3.27 -9.12 29.46
N LEU A 207 3.54 -8.36 28.39
CA LEU A 207 4.80 -8.42 27.66
C LEU A 207 5.80 -7.33 28.09
N ASN A 208 5.43 -6.45 29.03
CA ASN A 208 6.26 -5.32 29.45
C ASN A 208 7.58 -5.81 30.07
N GLY A 209 8.70 -5.43 29.45
CA GLY A 209 10.04 -5.86 29.86
C GLY A 209 10.32 -7.35 29.62
N GLN A 210 9.47 -8.04 28.85
CA GLN A 210 9.60 -9.47 28.58
C GLN A 210 10.20 -9.72 27.19
N THR A 211 10.90 -10.85 27.08
CA THR A 211 11.30 -11.43 25.81
C THR A 211 10.40 -12.61 25.49
N ILE A 212 9.89 -12.66 24.26
CA ILE A 212 9.19 -13.82 23.71
C ILE A 212 10.02 -14.45 22.61
N ASN A 213 9.79 -15.73 22.36
CA ASN A 213 10.36 -16.46 21.24
C ASN A 213 9.28 -16.75 20.22
N PHE A 214 9.30 -16.02 19.11
CA PHE A 214 8.47 -16.32 17.96
C PHE A 214 9.06 -17.49 17.19
N THR A 215 8.20 -18.40 16.73
CA THR A 215 8.56 -19.44 15.76
C THR A 215 7.45 -19.54 14.70
N GLY A 216 7.82 -19.42 13.44
CA GLY A 216 6.97 -19.71 12.29
C GLY A 216 7.38 -21.02 11.64
N VAL A 217 6.40 -21.82 11.26
CA VAL A 217 6.58 -23.05 10.49
C VAL A 217 5.84 -22.89 9.17
N TYR A 218 6.58 -22.78 8.08
CA TYR A 218 6.02 -22.78 6.73
C TYR A 218 5.77 -24.21 6.27
N SER A 219 4.62 -24.43 5.64
CA SER A 219 4.28 -25.69 4.98
C SER A 219 3.44 -25.44 3.74
N ASP A 220 3.69 -26.23 2.69
CA ASP A 220 2.88 -26.29 1.48
C ASP A 220 2.20 -27.66 1.37
N SER A 221 0.91 -27.66 1.06
CA SER A 221 0.09 -28.86 0.91
C SER A 221 0.47 -29.72 -0.30
N ASN A 222 1.00 -29.10 -1.36
CA ASN A 222 1.42 -29.80 -2.59
C ASN A 222 2.85 -30.36 -2.50
N LYS A 223 3.59 -30.03 -1.43
CA LYS A 223 4.97 -30.48 -1.18
C LYS A 223 5.96 -30.07 -2.27
N HIS A 224 5.67 -28.99 -3.00
CA HIS A 224 6.60 -28.41 -3.97
C HIS A 224 7.77 -27.70 -3.27
N PHE A 225 7.61 -27.42 -1.98
CA PHE A 225 8.61 -26.81 -1.12
C PHE A 225 8.85 -27.64 0.14
N ASN A 226 10.10 -27.68 0.59
CA ASN A 226 10.45 -28.26 1.87
C ASN A 226 9.84 -27.39 2.99
N PRO A 227 9.17 -27.98 3.98
CA PRO A 227 8.76 -27.27 5.18
C PRO A 227 9.97 -26.62 5.84
N SER A 228 9.82 -25.38 6.29
CA SER A 228 10.89 -24.65 6.97
C SER A 228 10.39 -24.12 8.31
N THR A 229 11.31 -24.03 9.27
CA THR A 229 11.07 -23.45 10.58
C THR A 229 12.01 -22.27 10.75
N PHE A 230 11.46 -21.14 11.17
CA PHE A 230 12.20 -19.92 11.42
C PHE A 230 11.78 -19.33 12.76
N SER A 231 12.74 -18.77 13.49
CA SER A 231 12.51 -18.26 14.84
C SER A 231 13.25 -16.95 15.07
N LYS A 232 12.66 -16.08 15.88
CA LYS A 232 13.30 -14.83 16.31
C LYS A 232 12.80 -14.47 17.71
N SER A 233 13.71 -14.00 18.57
CA SER A 233 13.35 -13.48 19.88
C SER A 233 13.03 -12.00 19.78
N PHE A 234 11.96 -11.58 20.43
CA PHE A 234 11.51 -10.19 20.49
C PHE A 234 11.43 -9.75 21.94
N THR A 235 12.15 -8.67 22.27
CA THR A 235 12.09 -8.04 23.59
C THR A 235 11.20 -6.81 23.51
N PHE A 236 10.15 -6.79 24.31
CA PHE A 236 9.31 -5.61 24.46
C PHE A 236 9.80 -4.84 25.70
N PRO A 237 10.37 -3.64 25.54
CA PRO A 237 10.88 -2.87 26.67
C PRO A 237 9.77 -2.61 27.69
N ALA A 238 10.14 -2.38 28.94
CA ALA A 238 9.18 -1.86 29.92
C ALA A 238 8.70 -0.46 29.48
N PRO A 239 7.46 -0.07 29.78
CA PRO A 239 6.99 1.27 29.49
C PRO A 239 7.80 2.27 30.30
N LYS A 240 8.14 3.40 29.68
CA LYS A 240 8.79 4.52 30.36
C LYS A 240 7.77 5.37 31.09
N ASP A 241 8.15 5.93 32.24
CA ASP A 241 7.30 6.93 32.90
C ASP A 241 7.22 8.21 32.06
N THR A 242 6.06 8.88 32.13
CA THR A 242 5.83 10.15 31.44
C THR A 242 5.53 11.28 32.42
N LYS A 243 5.76 12.52 31.97
CA LYS A 243 5.46 13.72 32.71
C LYS A 243 4.84 14.78 31.80
N ILE A 244 3.71 15.31 32.23
CA ILE A 244 3.04 16.46 31.59
C ILE A 244 3.64 17.74 32.16
N MET A 245 4.02 18.66 31.27
CA MET A 245 4.42 20.03 31.56
C MET A 245 3.42 20.96 30.88
N ALA A 246 2.89 21.97 31.57
CA ALA A 246 1.89 22.84 30.98
C ALA A 246 1.90 24.25 31.57
N GLN A 247 1.48 25.21 30.77
CA GLN A 247 1.36 26.63 31.09
C GLN A 247 0.04 27.19 30.57
N VAL A 248 -0.50 28.20 31.26
CA VAL A 248 -1.75 28.87 30.89
C VAL A 248 -1.50 30.34 30.65
N THR A 249 -1.90 30.85 29.49
CA THR A 249 -1.72 32.25 29.07
C THR A 249 -3.09 32.87 28.74
N PRO A 250 -3.46 34.02 29.33
CA PRO A 250 -4.66 34.75 28.92
C PRO A 250 -4.54 35.22 27.46
N VAL A 251 -5.58 34.99 26.66
CA VAL A 251 -5.65 35.43 25.25
C VAL A 251 -6.51 36.67 25.15
N ASP A 252 -7.71 36.59 25.72
CA ASP A 252 -8.68 37.68 25.81
C ASP A 252 -9.52 37.51 27.10
N ASN A 253 -10.57 38.32 27.27
CA ASN A 253 -11.42 38.28 28.48
C ASN A 253 -12.27 37.00 28.61
N THR A 254 -12.34 36.21 27.55
CA THR A 254 -13.21 35.02 27.43
C THR A 254 -12.43 33.73 27.22
N ARG A 255 -11.17 33.81 26.77
CA ARG A 255 -10.34 32.66 26.42
C ARG A 255 -8.96 32.68 27.10
N LYS A 256 -8.53 31.49 27.52
CA LYS A 256 -7.17 31.23 28.01
C LYS A 256 -6.55 30.09 27.20
N LEU A 257 -5.34 30.28 26.71
CA LEU A 257 -4.57 29.27 25.98
C LEU A 257 -3.80 28.41 26.98
N VAL A 258 -3.94 27.09 26.90
CA VAL A 258 -3.07 26.10 27.54
C VAL A 258 -2.11 25.58 26.49
N THR A 259 -0.82 25.62 26.78
CA THR A 259 0.22 24.91 26.01
C THR A 259 1.02 24.03 26.94
N GLY A 260 1.58 22.96 26.41
CA GLY A 260 2.41 22.07 27.19
C GLY A 260 3.08 20.98 26.37
N ASP A 261 3.96 20.24 27.03
CA ASP A 261 4.74 19.16 26.45
C ASP A 261 4.61 17.90 27.31
N VAL A 262 4.68 16.73 26.69
CA VAL A 262 4.78 15.44 27.36
C VAL A 262 6.18 14.88 27.12
N VAL A 263 6.89 14.60 28.21
CA VAL A 263 8.26 14.05 28.16
C VAL A 263 8.35 12.72 28.90
N ASP A 264 9.28 11.86 28.48
CA ASP A 264 9.60 10.61 29.16
C ASP A 264 10.55 10.83 30.35
N GLU A 265 10.81 9.76 31.11
CA GLU A 265 11.70 9.78 32.27
C GLU A 265 13.15 10.22 31.96
N ASP A 266 13.57 10.13 30.69
CA ASP A 266 14.88 10.57 30.21
C ASP A 266 14.85 12.04 29.73
N GLY A 267 13.67 12.68 29.72
CA GLY A 267 13.44 14.04 29.25
C GLY A 267 13.30 14.16 27.73
N ASN A 268 13.08 13.06 27.01
CA ASN A 268 12.77 13.09 25.58
C ASN A 268 11.28 13.35 25.37
N ASN A 269 10.94 14.04 24.29
CA ASN A 269 9.54 14.26 23.92
C ASN A 269 8.85 12.94 23.62
N VAL A 270 7.66 12.75 24.20
CA VAL A 270 6.83 11.57 23.97
C VAL A 270 6.01 11.80 22.71
N ILE A 271 6.25 10.97 21.71
CA ILE A 271 5.63 11.10 20.40
C ILE A 271 4.22 10.48 20.44
N GLY A 272 3.21 11.28 20.11
CA GLY A 272 1.82 10.84 20.01
C GLY A 272 1.16 10.48 21.34
N GLY A 273 -0.15 10.22 21.29
CA GLY A 273 -1.00 10.01 22.46
C GLY A 273 -2.03 11.12 22.64
N THR A 274 -2.74 11.09 23.76
CA THR A 274 -3.87 11.98 24.03
C THR A 274 -3.80 12.54 25.44
N ILE A 275 -3.93 13.87 25.55
CA ILE A 275 -4.24 14.56 26.80
C ILE A 275 -5.75 14.57 26.96
N THR A 276 -6.24 13.93 28.02
CA THR A 276 -7.63 14.00 28.46
C THR A 276 -7.78 15.10 29.51
N VAL A 277 -8.55 16.14 29.20
CA VAL A 277 -8.86 17.25 30.11
C VAL A 277 -10.16 16.97 30.87
N ASN A 278 -10.09 16.99 32.20
CA ASN A 278 -11.17 16.73 33.14
C ASN A 278 -11.93 15.41 32.86
N GLY A 279 -11.23 14.40 32.34
CA GLY A 279 -11.81 13.11 31.97
C GLY A 279 -12.79 13.17 30.80
N LYS A 280 -12.84 14.28 30.06
CA LYS A 280 -13.90 14.54 29.07
C LYS A 280 -13.38 14.93 27.69
N TYR A 281 -12.46 15.88 27.61
CA TYR A 281 -12.01 16.43 26.33
C TYR A 281 -10.68 15.81 25.94
N GLN A 282 -10.56 15.31 24.71
CA GLN A 282 -9.35 14.68 24.21
C GLN A 282 -8.58 15.64 23.31
N ILE A 283 -7.32 15.88 23.65
CA ILE A 283 -6.40 16.78 22.95
C ILE A 283 -5.24 15.93 22.44
N PRO A 284 -4.99 15.85 21.13
CA PRO A 284 -3.87 15.08 20.60
C PRO A 284 -2.54 15.72 21.01
N VAL A 285 -1.54 14.87 21.26
CA VAL A 285 -0.14 15.28 21.42
C VAL A 285 0.56 15.14 20.07
N ASP A 286 1.24 16.19 19.62
CA ASP A 286 1.91 16.23 18.33
C ASP A 286 3.17 15.34 18.28
N THR A 287 3.82 15.28 17.12
CA THR A 287 5.03 14.48 16.90
C THR A 287 6.26 14.97 17.68
N ASN A 288 6.21 16.20 18.18
CA ASN A 288 7.22 16.81 19.03
C ASN A 288 6.83 16.74 20.51
N GLY A 289 5.78 16.01 20.87
CA GLY A 289 5.32 15.88 22.25
C GLY A 289 4.54 17.08 22.78
N ASN A 290 4.21 18.07 21.95
CA ASN A 290 3.50 19.27 22.39
C ASN A 290 1.98 19.09 22.29
N PHE A 291 1.24 19.84 23.09
CA PHE A 291 -0.20 19.99 22.99
C PHE A 291 -0.60 21.44 23.24
N LYS A 292 -1.69 21.87 22.63
CA LYS A 292 -2.29 23.18 22.85
C LYS A 292 -3.82 23.12 22.78
N PHE A 293 -4.50 23.88 23.62
CA PHE A 293 -5.96 24.03 23.59
C PHE A 293 -6.39 25.31 24.32
N TYR A 294 -7.57 25.80 24.04
CA TYR A 294 -8.14 26.99 24.64
C TYR A 294 -9.21 26.61 25.65
N ILE A 295 -9.35 27.39 26.71
CA ILE A 295 -10.39 27.25 27.72
C ILE A 295 -11.32 28.44 27.62
N THR A 296 -12.62 28.17 27.56
CA THR A 296 -13.66 29.18 27.47
C THR A 296 -14.67 29.01 28.62
N LYS A 297 -15.31 30.12 29.03
CA LYS A 297 -16.37 30.12 30.06
C LYS A 297 -17.71 29.62 29.51
N GLU A 298 -17.93 29.75 28.21
CA GLU A 298 -19.19 29.41 27.54
C GLU A 298 -19.06 28.09 26.79
N THR A 299 -20.19 27.41 26.52
CA THR A 299 -20.14 26.23 25.64
C THR A 299 -19.88 26.75 24.22
N PRO A 300 -18.85 26.27 23.50
CA PRO A 300 -18.69 26.61 22.08
C PRO A 300 -19.97 26.25 21.34
N GLU A 301 -20.49 27.14 20.50
CA GLU A 301 -21.57 26.76 19.59
C GLU A 301 -21.06 25.65 18.67
N LYS A 302 -21.89 24.64 18.38
CA LYS A 302 -21.53 23.64 17.37
C LYS A 302 -21.27 24.38 16.07
N ALA A 303 -20.11 24.14 15.48
CA ALA A 303 -19.78 24.73 14.19
C ALA A 303 -20.81 24.31 13.13
N LYS A 304 -21.12 25.23 12.24
CA LYS A 304 -21.93 24.94 11.05
C LYS A 304 -21.03 24.37 9.96
N TYR A 305 -21.62 23.46 9.20
CA TYR A 305 -21.04 22.87 8.02
C TYR A 305 -22.16 22.52 7.04
N GLU A 306 -21.81 22.41 5.77
CA GLU A 306 -22.73 22.00 4.71
C GLU A 306 -22.33 20.62 4.21
N ILE A 307 -23.29 19.69 4.13
CA ILE A 307 -23.07 18.36 3.54
C ILE A 307 -23.74 18.33 2.17
N GLY A 308 -23.03 17.82 1.17
CA GLY A 308 -23.55 17.60 -0.17
C GLY A 308 -23.19 16.24 -0.72
N VAL A 309 -23.78 15.89 -1.86
CA VAL A 309 -23.49 14.66 -2.60
C VAL A 309 -23.37 15.01 -4.07
N ILE A 310 -22.41 14.39 -4.74
CA ILE A 310 -22.29 14.44 -6.18
C ILE A 310 -22.37 13.02 -6.72
N ASP A 311 -23.34 12.76 -7.60
CA ASP A 311 -23.46 11.48 -8.28
C ASP A 311 -22.50 11.44 -9.47
N PHE A 312 -21.35 10.81 -9.26
CA PHE A 312 -20.37 10.51 -10.32
C PHE A 312 -20.55 9.09 -10.90
N GLY A 313 -21.68 8.42 -10.63
CA GLY A 313 -21.87 7.00 -10.95
C GLY A 313 -21.13 6.06 -9.98
N SER A 314 -20.84 6.54 -8.77
CA SER A 314 -19.94 5.93 -7.79
C SER A 314 -20.63 5.34 -6.57
N LYS A 315 -21.97 5.33 -6.54
CA LYS A 315 -22.81 5.05 -5.38
C LYS A 315 -22.68 3.61 -4.86
N ALA A 316 -22.62 3.45 -3.54
CA ALA A 316 -22.71 2.16 -2.87
C ALA A 316 -23.01 2.31 -1.37
N ASN A 317 -23.45 1.22 -0.75
CA ASN A 317 -23.51 1.15 0.71
C ASN A 317 -22.12 0.78 1.26
N ILE A 318 -21.35 1.77 1.74
CA ILE A 318 -20.01 1.51 2.27
C ILE A 318 -20.01 0.79 3.63
N ARG A 319 -21.17 0.65 4.30
CA ARG A 319 -21.28 -0.10 5.56
C ARG A 319 -20.93 -1.59 5.42
N VAL A 320 -20.87 -2.11 4.20
CA VAL A 320 -20.44 -3.49 3.93
C VAL A 320 -18.93 -3.68 4.07
N ASN A 321 -18.14 -2.60 4.06
CA ASN A 321 -16.70 -2.64 4.34
C ASN A 321 -16.48 -2.66 5.85
N SER A 322 -16.53 -3.86 6.45
CA SER A 322 -16.39 -3.99 7.91
C SER A 322 -15.03 -3.48 8.44
N PRO A 323 -13.87 -3.71 7.79
CA PRO A 323 -12.61 -3.15 8.27
C PRO A 323 -12.65 -1.62 8.41
N LEU A 324 -13.25 -0.90 7.46
CA LEU A 324 -13.41 0.55 7.55
C LEU A 324 -14.38 0.94 8.67
N MET A 325 -15.54 0.29 8.76
CA MET A 325 -16.56 0.60 9.77
C MET A 325 -16.04 0.38 11.20
N ASP A 326 -15.24 -0.67 11.42
CA ASP A 326 -14.67 -0.99 12.73
C ASP A 326 -13.62 0.04 13.19
N ALA A 327 -13.08 0.85 12.27
CA ALA A 327 -11.97 1.78 12.54
C ALA A 327 -12.36 3.26 12.59
N ILE A 328 -13.58 3.63 12.18
CA ILE A 328 -14.07 5.02 12.19
C ILE A 328 -14.97 5.32 13.38
N ASP A 329 -14.94 6.56 13.86
CA ASP A 329 -15.85 7.02 14.90
C ASP A 329 -17.25 7.27 14.34
N HIS A 330 -18.25 6.57 14.89
CA HIS A 330 -19.66 6.73 14.52
C HIS A 330 -20.30 7.93 15.23
N THR A 331 -20.01 9.13 14.72
CA THR A 331 -20.71 10.36 15.09
C THR A 331 -21.89 10.61 14.15
N GLU A 332 -22.76 11.55 14.51
CA GLU A 332 -23.89 11.98 13.64
C GLU A 332 -23.41 12.42 12.24
N VAL A 333 -22.29 13.15 12.16
CA VAL A 333 -21.73 13.60 10.87
C VAL A 333 -21.12 12.44 10.09
N THR A 334 -20.39 11.52 10.76
CA THR A 334 -19.82 10.32 10.11
C THR A 334 -20.95 9.47 9.51
N ASP A 335 -21.96 9.11 10.31
CA ASP A 335 -23.04 8.24 9.85
C ASP A 335 -23.87 8.87 8.73
N THR A 336 -24.07 10.19 8.77
CA THR A 336 -24.74 10.92 7.68
C THR A 336 -23.95 10.80 6.37
N LEU A 337 -22.63 11.01 6.40
CA LEU A 337 -21.77 10.90 5.21
C LEU A 337 -21.75 9.45 4.67
N ILE A 338 -21.70 8.45 5.56
CA ILE A 338 -21.79 7.03 5.20
C ILE A 338 -23.11 6.72 4.48
N ASP A 339 -24.24 7.18 5.01
CA ASP A 339 -25.54 6.87 4.43
C ASP A 339 -25.73 7.53 3.06
N LEU A 340 -25.18 8.74 2.89
CA LEU A 340 -25.18 9.47 1.62
C LEU A 340 -24.35 8.81 0.51
N CYS A 341 -23.44 7.90 0.84
CA CYS A 341 -22.70 7.11 -0.15
C CYS A 341 -23.61 6.28 -1.07
N THR A 342 -24.83 5.96 -0.62
CA THR A 342 -25.85 5.26 -1.44
C THR A 342 -26.42 6.13 -2.56
N GLN A 343 -26.15 7.44 -2.53
CA GLN A 343 -26.63 8.43 -3.50
C GLN A 343 -25.52 8.94 -4.42
N GLY A 344 -24.25 8.79 -4.06
CA GLY A 344 -23.10 9.29 -4.80
C GLY A 344 -21.91 9.50 -3.88
N SER A 345 -20.91 10.28 -4.32
CA SER A 345 -19.76 10.64 -3.50
C SER A 345 -20.12 11.80 -2.57
N PRO A 346 -20.20 11.60 -1.25
CA PRO A 346 -20.52 12.68 -0.32
C PRO A 346 -19.33 13.62 -0.17
N TYR A 347 -19.62 14.88 0.15
CA TYR A 347 -18.63 15.83 0.64
C TYR A 347 -19.18 16.62 1.81
N ILE A 348 -18.29 17.12 2.64
CA ILE A 348 -18.59 18.11 3.67
C ILE A 348 -17.78 19.38 3.43
N LYS A 349 -18.40 20.51 3.69
CA LYS A 349 -17.84 21.86 3.55
C LYS A 349 -17.82 22.55 4.91
N PHE A 350 -16.64 22.97 5.32
CA PHE A 350 -16.39 23.80 6.50
C PHE A 350 -15.96 25.21 6.09
N GLY A 351 -16.10 26.18 7.00
CA GLY A 351 -15.63 27.55 6.82
C GLY A 351 -16.73 28.56 6.53
N ASN A 352 -16.40 29.82 6.83
CA ASN A 352 -17.30 30.96 6.65
C ASN A 352 -17.37 31.47 5.20
N GLY A 353 -16.58 30.91 4.28
CA GLY A 353 -16.51 31.32 2.88
C GLY A 353 -15.56 32.48 2.59
N ASN A 354 -14.97 33.09 3.60
CA ASN A 354 -14.05 34.22 3.47
C ASN A 354 -12.63 33.69 3.35
N GLY A 355 -11.89 34.01 2.29
CA GLY A 355 -10.49 33.59 2.16
C GLY A 355 -10.28 32.39 1.23
N LYS A 356 -9.32 31.53 1.57
CA LYS A 356 -8.85 30.45 0.68
C LYS A 356 -9.83 29.28 0.64
N THR A 357 -9.96 28.65 -0.53
CA THR A 357 -10.75 27.41 -0.71
C THR A 357 -9.83 26.23 -0.95
N LEU A 358 -9.98 25.15 -0.19
CA LEU A 358 -9.20 23.92 -0.32
C LEU A 358 -10.12 22.73 -0.62
N VAL A 359 -9.58 21.74 -1.33
CA VAL A 359 -10.22 20.45 -1.56
C VAL A 359 -9.30 19.34 -1.08
N MET A 360 -9.82 18.44 -0.26
CA MET A 360 -9.13 17.22 0.17
C MET A 360 -9.98 16.02 -0.18
N ILE A 361 -9.32 14.97 -0.68
CA ILE A 361 -9.98 13.74 -1.10
C ILE A 361 -9.25 12.53 -0.52
N VAL A 362 -10.03 11.52 -0.19
CA VAL A 362 -9.56 10.18 0.18
C VAL A 362 -10.40 9.15 -0.58
N GLY A 363 -9.94 7.90 -0.60
CA GLY A 363 -10.70 6.81 -1.21
C GLY A 363 -10.79 6.91 -2.74
N THR A 364 -9.76 7.49 -3.38
CA THR A 364 -9.53 7.32 -4.83
C THR A 364 -9.39 5.84 -5.16
N HIS A 365 -8.65 5.11 -4.32
CA HIS A 365 -8.65 3.66 -4.27
C HIS A 365 -9.40 3.19 -3.02
N GLY A 366 -10.48 2.45 -3.22
CA GLY A 366 -11.33 2.01 -2.11
C GLY A 366 -10.67 1.03 -1.14
N GLY A 367 -9.58 0.39 -1.58
CA GLY A 367 -8.74 -0.49 -0.77
C GLY A 367 -7.76 0.22 0.17
N GLU A 368 -7.63 1.54 0.10
CA GLU A 368 -6.67 2.30 0.91
C GLU A 368 -7.38 2.87 2.13
N LEU A 369 -7.49 2.04 3.15
CA LEU A 369 -8.42 2.29 4.25
C LEU A 369 -7.86 3.29 5.27
N ALA A 370 -6.55 3.32 5.49
CA ALA A 370 -5.94 4.20 6.49
C ALA A 370 -6.17 5.70 6.19
N SER A 371 -5.97 6.15 4.94
CA SER A 371 -6.28 7.52 4.54
C SER A 371 -7.78 7.84 4.65
N GLN A 372 -8.66 6.88 4.34
CA GLN A 372 -10.10 7.05 4.52
C GLN A 372 -10.49 7.24 6.00
N VAL A 373 -9.92 6.43 6.91
CA VAL A 373 -10.10 6.60 8.36
C VAL A 373 -9.60 7.98 8.80
N ALA A 374 -8.43 8.41 8.31
CA ALA A 374 -7.89 9.74 8.60
C ALA A 374 -8.82 10.86 8.11
N GLY A 375 -9.42 10.72 6.92
CA GLY A 375 -10.41 11.65 6.39
C GLY A 375 -11.63 11.80 7.30
N PHE A 376 -12.20 10.69 7.78
CA PHE A 376 -13.30 10.74 8.76
C PHE A 376 -12.87 11.33 10.10
N LYS A 377 -11.66 11.03 10.60
CA LYS A 377 -11.12 11.64 11.81
C LYS A 377 -10.98 13.16 11.67
N LEU A 378 -10.46 13.64 10.55
CA LEU A 378 -10.34 15.07 10.26
C LEU A 378 -11.70 15.76 10.19
N ILE A 379 -12.69 15.13 9.55
CA ILE A 379 -14.06 15.64 9.48
C ILE A 379 -14.65 15.82 10.88
N ASN A 380 -14.50 14.82 11.75
CA ASN A 380 -14.97 14.90 13.13
C ASN A 380 -14.26 15.99 13.94
N LEU A 381 -12.97 16.22 13.69
CA LEU A 381 -12.22 17.32 14.28
C LEU A 381 -12.78 18.67 13.83
N LEU A 382 -12.93 18.87 12.52
CA LEU A 382 -13.41 20.14 11.93
C LEU A 382 -14.89 20.42 12.24
N ALA A 383 -15.71 19.39 12.46
CA ALA A 383 -17.12 19.54 12.83
C ALA A 383 -17.33 20.30 14.16
N ASN A 384 -16.28 20.47 14.96
CA ASN A 384 -16.32 21.29 16.17
C ASN A 384 -15.93 22.76 15.94
N TYR A 385 -15.27 23.09 14.81
CA TYR A 385 -14.63 24.41 14.58
C TYR A 385 -14.98 25.08 13.25
N GLY A 386 -15.73 24.41 12.38
CA GLY A 386 -16.06 24.84 11.02
C GLY A 386 -16.40 26.33 10.81
N ASP A 387 -17.05 27.01 11.75
CA ASP A 387 -17.39 28.44 11.62
C ASP A 387 -16.21 29.41 11.90
N GLU A 388 -15.19 28.95 12.62
CA GLU A 388 -13.99 29.73 12.96
C GLU A 388 -12.95 29.74 11.82
N ILE A 389 -13.15 28.87 10.83
CA ILE A 389 -12.29 28.74 9.67
C ILE A 389 -12.54 29.92 8.73
N ASP A 390 -11.58 30.85 8.67
CA ASP A 390 -11.51 31.93 7.67
C ASP A 390 -11.09 31.36 6.31
N GLY A 391 -12.03 30.64 5.69
CA GLY A 391 -11.84 30.02 4.39
C GLY A 391 -12.99 29.12 4.00
N THR A 392 -12.68 28.14 3.14
CA THR A 392 -13.54 27.02 2.83
C THR A 392 -12.72 25.76 2.67
N ILE A 393 -13.12 24.68 3.34
CA ILE A 393 -12.47 23.38 3.21
C ILE A 393 -13.52 22.38 2.79
N TYR A 394 -13.35 21.79 1.60
CA TYR A 394 -14.15 20.66 1.13
C TYR A 394 -13.39 19.36 1.40
N ILE A 395 -14.08 18.38 1.99
CA ILE A 395 -13.54 17.03 2.23
C ILE A 395 -14.48 16.00 1.64
N PHE A 396 -13.94 15.14 0.78
CA PHE A 396 -14.61 13.93 0.30
C PHE A 396 -14.07 12.72 1.08
N PRO A 397 -14.82 12.15 2.04
CA PRO A 397 -14.37 10.99 2.83
C PRO A 397 -14.32 9.68 2.04
N THR A 398 -14.87 9.68 0.83
CA THR A 398 -14.61 8.70 -0.22
C THR A 398 -15.10 9.29 -1.54
N ILE A 399 -14.22 9.39 -2.54
CA ILE A 399 -14.64 9.83 -3.88
C ILE A 399 -15.24 8.68 -4.70
N PHE A 400 -15.03 7.42 -4.31
CA PHE A 400 -15.59 6.26 -4.98
C PHE A 400 -16.22 5.25 -3.99
N PRO A 401 -17.44 5.53 -3.51
CA PRO A 401 -18.12 4.65 -2.57
C PRO A 401 -18.18 3.18 -3.01
N GLU A 402 -18.36 2.88 -4.30
CA GLU A 402 -18.40 1.50 -4.78
C GLU A 402 -17.05 0.77 -4.66
N ALA A 403 -15.93 1.43 -4.97
CA ALA A 403 -14.62 0.85 -4.72
C ALA A 403 -14.36 0.69 -3.22
N THR A 404 -14.77 1.66 -2.40
CA THR A 404 -14.67 1.59 -0.93
C THR A 404 -15.46 0.41 -0.39
N ALA A 405 -16.73 0.25 -0.80
CA ALA A 405 -17.58 -0.85 -0.36
C ALA A 405 -16.97 -2.22 -0.70
N ASN A 406 -16.32 -2.34 -1.86
CA ASN A 406 -15.70 -3.59 -2.31
C ASN A 406 -14.23 -3.75 -1.88
N ASN A 407 -13.65 -2.78 -1.19
CA ASN A 407 -12.26 -2.79 -0.74
C ASN A 407 -11.28 -3.03 -1.91
N THR A 408 -11.50 -2.35 -3.05
CA THR A 408 -10.73 -2.54 -4.30
C THR A 408 -9.90 -1.31 -4.67
N ARG A 409 -8.66 -1.54 -5.10
CA ARG A 409 -7.81 -0.50 -5.71
C ARG A 409 -8.14 -0.28 -7.19
N ILE A 410 -8.22 -1.37 -7.95
CA ILE A 410 -8.63 -1.38 -9.35
C ILE A 410 -10.10 -1.79 -9.43
N TYR A 411 -10.93 -0.94 -10.01
CA TYR A 411 -12.36 -1.20 -10.15
C TYR A 411 -12.71 -1.36 -11.64
N ASN A 412 -13.29 -2.50 -12.00
CA ASN A 412 -13.59 -2.89 -13.39
C ASN A 412 -12.39 -2.74 -14.36
N GLY A 413 -11.19 -3.07 -13.89
CA GLY A 413 -9.96 -2.97 -14.67
C GLY A 413 -9.39 -1.55 -14.81
N ILE A 414 -10.02 -0.56 -14.19
CA ILE A 414 -9.60 0.84 -14.23
C ILE A 414 -8.92 1.22 -12.92
N ASN A 415 -7.70 1.76 -13.03
CA ASN A 415 -7.07 2.50 -11.95
C ASN A 415 -7.64 3.92 -11.95
N LEU A 416 -8.34 4.32 -10.89
CA LEU A 416 -8.92 5.66 -10.83
C LEU A 416 -7.84 6.75 -10.83
N ASN A 417 -6.66 6.49 -10.27
CA ASN A 417 -5.58 7.48 -10.25
C ASN A 417 -4.75 7.52 -11.55
N THR A 418 -5.31 7.05 -12.68
CA THR A 418 -4.69 7.19 -14.02
C THR A 418 -5.64 7.79 -15.06
N VAL A 419 -6.87 8.12 -14.67
CA VAL A 419 -7.95 8.52 -15.61
C VAL A 419 -8.47 9.93 -15.38
N ALA A 420 -7.76 10.80 -14.64
CA ALA A 420 -8.17 12.19 -14.45
C ALA A 420 -8.19 13.00 -15.77
N ALA A 421 -7.44 12.56 -16.78
CA ALA A 421 -7.49 13.13 -18.13
C ALA A 421 -8.71 12.71 -18.95
N GLU A 422 -9.43 11.68 -18.53
CA GLU A 422 -10.58 11.15 -19.25
C GLU A 422 -11.86 11.91 -18.88
N ASN A 423 -12.41 12.63 -19.85
CA ASN A 423 -13.61 13.44 -19.63
C ASN A 423 -14.80 12.56 -19.17
N GLY A 424 -15.34 12.86 -17.99
CA GLY A 424 -16.47 12.13 -17.42
C GLY A 424 -16.09 10.98 -16.49
N SER A 425 -14.79 10.68 -16.31
CA SER A 425 -14.34 9.82 -15.22
C SER A 425 -14.59 10.48 -13.85
N ILE A 426 -14.61 9.67 -12.79
CA ILE A 426 -14.75 10.16 -11.41
C ILE A 426 -13.59 11.12 -11.09
N SER A 427 -12.36 10.71 -11.40
CA SER A 427 -11.14 11.49 -11.17
C SER A 427 -11.16 12.83 -11.90
N ASN A 428 -11.60 12.86 -13.17
CA ASN A 428 -11.77 14.11 -13.92
C ASN A 428 -12.83 15.02 -13.30
N SER A 429 -13.90 14.43 -12.77
CA SER A 429 -15.01 15.16 -12.16
C SER A 429 -14.59 15.81 -10.84
N ILE A 430 -13.74 15.17 -10.04
CA ILE A 430 -13.13 15.76 -8.84
C ILE A 430 -12.25 16.96 -9.20
N VAL A 431 -11.39 16.86 -10.21
CA VAL A 431 -10.55 18.00 -10.62
C VAL A 431 -11.41 19.16 -11.12
N LYS A 432 -12.48 18.88 -11.88
CA LYS A 432 -13.45 19.91 -12.29
C LYS A 432 -14.21 20.52 -11.12
N PHE A 433 -14.55 19.72 -10.11
CA PHE A 433 -15.15 20.22 -8.88
C PHE A 433 -14.20 21.21 -8.20
N ALA A 434 -12.94 20.84 -8.00
CA ALA A 434 -11.92 21.73 -7.43
C ALA A 434 -11.78 23.03 -8.22
N LYS A 435 -11.80 22.96 -9.55
CA LYS A 435 -11.82 24.15 -10.40
C LYS A 435 -13.08 25.00 -10.18
N SER A 436 -14.25 24.37 -10.11
CA SER A 436 -15.55 25.07 -9.99
C SER A 436 -15.69 25.84 -8.68
N VAL A 437 -15.06 25.37 -7.60
CA VAL A 437 -15.04 26.05 -6.30
C VAL A 437 -13.86 27.02 -6.14
N ASN A 438 -13.07 27.24 -7.20
CA ASN A 438 -11.84 28.05 -7.18
C ASN A 438 -10.85 27.60 -6.09
N ALA A 439 -10.62 26.28 -5.98
CA ALA A 439 -9.66 25.75 -5.03
C ALA A 439 -8.26 26.31 -5.31
N VAL A 440 -7.57 26.72 -4.24
CA VAL A 440 -6.16 27.15 -4.26
C VAL A 440 -5.20 26.04 -3.83
N GLY A 441 -5.74 24.87 -3.47
CA GLY A 441 -4.98 23.68 -3.10
C GLY A 441 -5.84 22.42 -3.21
N LEU A 442 -5.24 21.32 -3.68
CA LEU A 442 -5.86 20.00 -3.72
C LEU A 442 -4.93 18.95 -3.07
N GLY A 443 -5.41 18.27 -2.03
CA GLY A 443 -4.70 17.14 -1.41
C GLY A 443 -5.39 15.82 -1.74
N ASP A 444 -4.67 14.88 -2.34
CA ASP A 444 -5.13 13.53 -2.67
C ASP A 444 -4.40 12.51 -1.78
N PHE A 445 -5.10 11.93 -0.81
CA PHE A 445 -4.48 11.12 0.24
C PHE A 445 -4.76 9.62 0.05
N HIS A 446 -3.67 8.85 -0.01
CA HIS A 446 -3.59 7.45 -0.41
C HIS A 446 -2.86 6.61 0.66
N ASN A 447 -2.79 5.31 0.39
CA ASN A 447 -1.86 4.42 1.07
C ASN A 447 -0.97 3.69 0.07
N THR A 448 0.28 3.47 0.45
CA THR A 448 1.18 2.52 -0.20
C THR A 448 1.36 1.26 0.63
N ARG A 449 1.63 0.13 -0.03
CA ARG A 449 1.97 -1.14 0.63
C ARG A 449 3.49 -1.33 0.76
N HIS A 450 3.91 -2.19 1.69
CA HIS A 450 5.33 -2.42 2.03
C HIS A 450 6.18 -3.00 0.90
N ASP A 451 5.55 -3.76 0.00
CA ASP A 451 6.20 -4.41 -1.13
C ASP A 451 6.04 -3.65 -2.44
N ASP A 452 5.52 -2.41 -2.38
CA ASP A 452 5.41 -1.56 -3.55
C ASP A 452 6.83 -1.11 -3.98
N THR A 453 7.24 -1.57 -5.15
CA THR A 453 8.58 -1.29 -5.69
C THR A 453 8.75 0.15 -6.14
N ASP A 454 7.65 0.88 -6.37
CA ASP A 454 7.68 2.26 -6.85
C ASP A 454 7.67 3.24 -5.67
N VAL A 455 6.85 2.93 -4.65
CA VAL A 455 6.64 3.79 -3.47
C VAL A 455 7.21 3.15 -2.21
N GLY A 456 6.51 2.16 -1.63
CA GLY A 456 7.01 1.29 -0.55
C GLY A 456 7.23 1.95 0.81
N ILE A 457 6.98 3.25 0.93
CA ILE A 457 7.31 4.09 2.09
C ILE A 457 6.27 5.20 2.28
N THR A 458 6.12 5.70 3.51
CA THR A 458 5.31 6.90 3.75
C THR A 458 5.98 8.11 3.10
N CYS A 459 5.32 8.75 2.14
CA CYS A 459 5.93 9.85 1.40
C CYS A 459 4.95 10.78 0.70
N ILE A 460 5.46 11.95 0.30
CA ILE A 460 4.71 13.00 -0.36
C ILE A 460 5.18 13.14 -1.80
N PHE A 461 4.24 13.08 -2.73
CA PHE A 461 4.43 13.24 -4.16
C PHE A 461 4.05 14.66 -4.54
N CYS A 462 4.92 15.29 -5.29
CA CYS A 462 4.70 16.64 -5.80
C CYS A 462 5.47 16.86 -7.10
N SER A 463 5.03 17.84 -7.86
CA SER A 463 5.63 18.20 -9.15
C SER A 463 6.02 19.68 -9.21
N GLU A 464 7.20 20.00 -9.77
CA GLU A 464 7.69 21.39 -9.87
C GLU A 464 7.01 22.18 -11.01
N GLN A 465 6.70 21.54 -12.13
CA GLN A 465 6.10 22.19 -13.30
C GLN A 465 4.74 21.60 -13.64
N PRO A 466 3.76 22.41 -14.10
CA PRO A 466 3.84 23.86 -14.34
C PRO A 466 3.60 24.72 -13.09
N THR A 467 3.25 24.12 -11.93
CA THR A 467 2.90 24.84 -10.70
C THR A 467 3.96 24.60 -9.60
N PRO A 468 5.00 25.46 -9.46
CA PRO A 468 6.07 25.27 -8.47
C PRO A 468 5.60 25.28 -7.01
N GLU A 469 4.42 25.84 -6.75
CA GLU A 469 3.80 25.83 -5.43
C GLU A 469 3.48 24.41 -4.96
N SER A 470 3.21 23.45 -5.86
CA SER A 470 3.01 22.04 -5.51
C SER A 470 4.26 21.42 -4.87
N ALA A 471 5.44 21.63 -5.46
CA ALA A 471 6.70 21.18 -4.86
C ALA A 471 7.02 21.91 -3.54
N THR A 472 6.65 23.19 -3.44
CA THR A 472 6.82 23.96 -2.19
C THR A 472 5.93 23.43 -1.07
N LEU A 473 4.68 23.12 -1.39
CA LEU A 473 3.71 22.48 -0.50
C LEU A 473 4.20 21.10 -0.06
N GLY A 474 4.67 20.25 -0.98
CA GLY A 474 5.20 18.93 -0.65
C GLY A 474 6.40 18.99 0.30
N LYS A 475 7.35 19.89 0.02
CA LYS A 475 8.51 20.15 0.88
C LYS A 475 8.11 20.68 2.26
N PHE A 476 7.06 21.48 2.35
CA PHE A 476 6.53 21.95 3.63
C PHE A 476 5.93 20.80 4.45
N ILE A 477 5.11 19.95 3.83
CA ILE A 477 4.52 18.78 4.52
C ILE A 477 5.63 17.88 5.06
N VAL A 478 6.64 17.58 4.25
CA VAL A 478 7.82 16.79 4.64
C VAL A 478 8.56 17.41 5.83
N ALA A 479 8.73 18.73 5.85
CA ALA A 479 9.37 19.42 6.97
C ALA A 479 8.55 19.33 8.27
N GLU A 480 7.23 19.30 8.18
CA GLU A 480 6.31 19.20 9.32
C GLU A 480 6.18 17.77 9.85
N THR A 481 6.17 16.77 8.96
CA THR A 481 5.89 15.37 9.32
C THR A 481 7.15 14.52 9.49
N GLY A 482 8.26 14.91 8.84
CA GLY A 482 9.49 14.12 8.77
C GLY A 482 9.43 12.95 7.80
N TYR A 483 8.43 12.89 6.91
CA TYR A 483 8.25 11.80 5.94
C TYR A 483 9.09 11.99 4.67
N ASP A 484 9.18 10.95 3.83
CA ASP A 484 9.96 11.01 2.60
C ASP A 484 9.28 11.86 1.51
N ILE A 485 10.06 12.28 0.50
CA ILE A 485 9.55 13.07 -0.63
C ILE A 485 9.87 12.39 -1.97
N LYS A 486 8.90 12.42 -2.88
CA LYS A 486 9.04 12.08 -4.29
C LYS A 486 8.75 13.35 -5.10
N ASP A 487 9.79 14.14 -5.31
CA ASP A 487 9.72 15.42 -6.01
C ASP A 487 10.02 15.22 -7.51
N TYR A 488 9.01 15.40 -8.35
CA TYR A 488 9.09 15.20 -9.79
C TYR A 488 9.27 16.53 -10.53
N PRO A 489 10.13 16.60 -11.57
CA PRO A 489 10.33 17.86 -12.30
C PRO A 489 9.08 18.35 -13.03
N ILE A 490 8.22 17.44 -13.50
CA ILE A 490 7.09 17.74 -14.39
C ILE A 490 5.89 16.91 -13.94
N ALA A 491 4.74 17.56 -13.79
CA ALA A 491 3.49 16.90 -13.50
C ALA A 491 3.08 15.94 -14.64
N GLY A 492 2.63 14.75 -14.28
CA GLY A 492 2.22 13.68 -15.18
C GLY A 492 3.36 12.76 -15.63
N ASP A 493 4.58 12.95 -15.11
CA ASP A 493 5.73 12.08 -15.32
C ASP A 493 6.34 11.70 -13.95
N PRO A 494 6.18 10.44 -13.48
CA PRO A 494 5.75 9.27 -14.25
C PRO A 494 4.24 8.98 -14.26
N TYR A 495 3.43 9.69 -13.48
CA TYR A 495 2.02 9.31 -13.20
C TYR A 495 0.99 10.03 -14.06
N ALA A 496 1.04 9.81 -15.38
CA ALA A 496 0.09 10.41 -16.31
C ALA A 496 -1.37 10.09 -15.93
N GLY A 497 -2.16 11.15 -15.70
CA GLY A 497 -3.58 11.03 -15.39
C GLY A 497 -3.92 10.85 -13.91
N ALA A 498 -2.96 11.00 -13.00
CA ALA A 498 -3.22 11.16 -11.56
C ALA A 498 -4.04 12.44 -11.29
N ILE A 499 -4.83 12.44 -10.21
CA ILE A 499 -5.70 13.57 -9.85
C ILE A 499 -4.86 14.82 -9.55
N GLU A 500 -3.81 14.66 -8.76
CA GLU A 500 -2.81 15.68 -8.43
C GLU A 500 -2.24 16.30 -9.72
N ASP A 501 -1.56 15.49 -10.51
CA ASP A 501 -0.91 15.93 -11.75
C ASP A 501 -1.89 16.60 -12.72
N TYR A 502 -3.10 16.07 -12.88
CA TYR A 502 -4.08 16.65 -13.80
C TYR A 502 -4.62 18.00 -13.31
N ALA A 503 -4.80 18.18 -12.00
CA ALA A 503 -5.16 19.45 -11.39
C ALA A 503 -4.07 20.51 -11.59
N ASN A 504 -2.81 20.11 -11.36
CA ASN A 504 -1.62 20.91 -11.56
C ASN A 504 -1.51 21.36 -13.03
N LEU A 505 -1.52 20.42 -13.97
CA LEU A 505 -1.33 20.65 -15.41
C LEU A 505 -2.41 21.53 -16.05
N ASN A 506 -3.69 21.30 -15.72
CA ASN A 506 -4.80 21.86 -16.50
C ASN A 506 -5.43 23.09 -15.87
N TYR A 507 -5.26 23.26 -14.56
CA TYR A 507 -5.95 24.33 -13.83
C TYR A 507 -5.01 25.18 -12.97
N ASN A 508 -3.72 24.87 -12.93
CA ASN A 508 -2.71 25.52 -12.07
C ASN A 508 -3.15 25.53 -10.61
N ILE A 509 -3.73 24.43 -10.14
CA ILE A 509 -4.09 24.24 -8.74
C ILE A 509 -2.89 23.54 -8.08
N PRO A 510 -2.23 24.16 -7.08
CA PRO A 510 -1.20 23.50 -6.30
C PRO A 510 -1.74 22.21 -5.69
N SER A 511 -1.03 21.11 -5.84
CA SER A 511 -1.53 19.79 -5.46
C SER A 511 -0.42 18.86 -4.97
N VAL A 512 -0.81 17.92 -4.11
CA VAL A 512 0.06 16.83 -3.63
C VAL A 512 -0.71 15.52 -3.58
N THR A 513 0.01 14.43 -3.80
CA THR A 513 -0.43 13.09 -3.41
C THR A 513 0.34 12.69 -2.16
N CYS A 514 -0.35 12.26 -1.12
CA CYS A 514 0.29 11.81 0.12
C CYS A 514 0.03 10.33 0.31
N GLU A 515 1.08 9.55 0.54
CA GLU A 515 1.05 8.10 0.64
C GLU A 515 1.42 7.68 2.06
N SER A 516 0.47 7.09 2.80
CA SER A 516 0.75 6.49 4.11
C SER A 516 1.05 5.00 3.98
N LEU A 517 2.14 4.51 4.61
CA LEU A 517 2.55 3.11 4.50
C LEU A 517 1.61 2.17 5.27
N SER A 518 0.66 1.55 4.55
CA SER A 518 -0.24 0.51 5.05
C SER A 518 -0.62 -0.40 3.90
N ASN A 519 -0.52 -1.72 4.08
CA ASN A 519 -1.00 -2.66 3.07
C ASN A 519 -2.45 -2.36 2.65
N HIS A 520 -2.74 -2.49 1.36
CA HIS A 520 -4.10 -2.35 0.85
C HIS A 520 -5.03 -3.33 1.59
N ARG A 521 -6.28 -2.90 1.79
CA ARG A 521 -7.34 -3.62 2.50
C ARG A 521 -7.11 -3.79 3.99
N ALA A 522 -5.96 -3.34 4.49
CA ALA A 522 -5.61 -3.32 5.90
C ALA A 522 -5.62 -1.88 6.42
N ILE A 523 -5.80 -1.78 7.73
CA ILE A 523 -5.58 -0.56 8.50
C ILE A 523 -4.49 -0.93 9.48
N GLU A 524 -3.25 -0.71 9.06
CA GLU A 524 -2.11 -0.95 9.95
C GLU A 524 -2.10 0.11 11.04
N TYR A 525 -1.72 -0.30 12.24
CA TYR A 525 -1.75 0.59 13.39
C TYR A 525 -0.88 1.85 13.14
N GLY A 526 -1.38 3.02 13.56
CA GLY A 526 -0.67 4.29 13.46
C GLY A 526 -0.71 4.92 12.05
N THR A 527 -1.10 4.15 11.03
CA THR A 527 -1.14 4.64 9.65
C THR A 527 -2.28 5.64 9.39
N PRO A 528 -3.47 5.54 10.03
CA PRO A 528 -4.44 6.64 9.98
C PRO A 528 -3.90 7.93 10.62
N GLU A 529 -3.11 7.83 11.70
CA GLU A 529 -2.49 8.99 12.34
C GLU A 529 -1.42 9.62 11.45
N MET A 530 -0.64 8.82 10.72
CA MET A 530 0.31 9.32 9.72
C MET A 530 -0.41 10.11 8.63
N SER A 531 -1.46 9.54 8.03
CA SER A 531 -2.23 10.24 6.98
C SER A 531 -2.94 11.48 7.52
N LEU A 532 -3.43 11.44 8.76
CA LEU A 532 -4.01 12.62 9.42
C LEU A 532 -2.98 13.74 9.61
N ASN A 533 -1.72 13.41 9.92
CA ASN A 533 -0.65 14.40 10.02
C ASN A 533 -0.34 15.06 8.67
N GLU A 534 -0.38 14.31 7.57
CA GLU A 534 -0.24 14.86 6.21
C GLU A 534 -1.37 15.84 5.90
N MET A 535 -2.62 15.47 6.21
CA MET A 535 -3.78 16.36 6.01
C MET A 535 -3.67 17.63 6.85
N ARG A 536 -3.23 17.52 8.11
CA ARG A 536 -2.99 18.67 9.00
C ARG A 536 -1.90 19.59 8.47
N ALA A 537 -0.78 19.04 8.02
CA ALA A 537 0.31 19.81 7.44
C ALA A 537 -0.13 20.51 6.14
N PHE A 538 -0.90 19.82 5.29
CA PHE A 538 -1.52 20.41 4.10
C PHE A 538 -2.40 21.62 4.47
N LEU A 539 -3.27 21.50 5.46
CA LEU A 539 -4.11 22.60 5.94
C LEU A 539 -3.27 23.76 6.50
N ARG A 540 -2.24 23.47 7.30
CA ARG A 540 -1.33 24.48 7.88
C ARG A 540 -0.58 25.29 6.82
N TYR A 541 -0.14 24.66 5.73
CA TYR A 541 0.51 25.36 4.62
C TYR A 541 -0.33 26.52 4.11
N PHE A 542 -1.65 26.31 4.02
CA PHE A 542 -2.57 27.33 3.53
C PHE A 542 -3.04 28.32 4.61
N GLY A 543 -2.61 28.14 5.86
CA GLY A 543 -2.93 29.00 7.00
C GLY A 543 -4.07 28.51 7.87
N PHE A 544 -4.49 27.25 7.72
CA PHE A 544 -5.50 26.63 8.57
C PHE A 544 -4.83 25.78 9.64
N ASP A 545 -4.43 26.40 10.75
CA ASP A 545 -3.90 25.65 11.90
C ASP A 545 -5.03 25.12 12.77
N ILE A 546 -5.44 23.89 12.47
CA ILE A 546 -6.50 23.19 13.19
C ILE A 546 -6.04 22.64 14.55
N ASP A 547 -4.73 22.63 14.81
CA ASP A 547 -4.18 22.31 16.13
C ASP A 547 -4.30 23.50 17.09
N GLU A 548 -4.61 24.71 16.61
CA GLU A 548 -4.90 25.90 17.44
C GLU A 548 -6.34 25.99 17.92
N MET A 549 -7.21 25.06 17.59
CA MET A 549 -8.65 25.36 17.65
C MET A 549 -9.42 24.70 18.78
N ILE A 550 -8.82 23.95 19.71
CA ILE A 550 -9.63 23.23 20.71
C ILE A 550 -10.12 24.12 21.84
N ASP A 551 -11.24 24.80 21.64
CA ASP A 551 -11.99 25.51 22.69
C ASP A 551 -12.75 24.49 23.58
N ILE A 552 -12.31 24.33 24.83
CA ILE A 552 -13.01 23.53 25.82
C ILE A 552 -13.76 24.42 26.81
N LYS A 553 -15.02 24.10 27.06
CA LYS A 553 -15.72 24.67 28.20
C LYS A 553 -15.20 24.03 29.48
N ALA A 554 -14.41 24.78 30.22
CA ALA A 554 -13.94 24.40 31.55
C ALA A 554 -13.74 25.64 32.41
N ASP A 555 -14.03 25.52 33.71
CA ASP A 555 -13.64 26.56 34.66
C ASP A 555 -12.24 26.22 35.21
N CYS A 556 -11.21 26.88 34.68
CA CYS A 556 -9.86 26.65 35.16
C CYS A 556 -9.58 27.22 36.55
N CYS A 557 -10.54 27.94 37.15
CA CYS A 557 -10.52 28.32 38.57
C CYS A 557 -10.80 27.13 39.50
N GLU A 558 -11.59 26.16 39.03
CA GLU A 558 -11.87 24.91 39.76
C GLU A 558 -10.69 23.92 39.67
N GLY A 559 -9.74 24.18 38.77
CA GLY A 559 -8.61 23.33 38.46
C GLY A 559 -8.90 22.43 37.27
N LEU A 560 -7.91 22.30 36.38
CA LEU A 560 -7.94 21.41 35.23
C LEU A 560 -7.08 20.19 35.53
N THR A 561 -7.66 19.01 35.43
CA THR A 561 -6.91 17.76 35.45
C THR A 561 -6.58 17.36 34.03
N LEU A 562 -5.29 17.29 33.71
CA LEU A 562 -4.79 16.71 32.47
C LEU A 562 -4.32 15.30 32.77
N SER A 563 -4.77 14.33 31.99
CA SER A 563 -4.26 12.95 32.03
C SER A 563 -3.73 12.59 30.66
N PHE A 564 -2.50 12.08 30.59
CA PHE A 564 -1.90 11.61 29.34
C PHE A 564 -2.00 10.10 29.25
N GLU A 565 -2.45 9.62 28.09
CA GLU A 565 -2.41 8.22 27.70
C GLU A 565 -1.73 8.10 26.33
N SER A 566 -0.78 7.19 26.21
CA SER A 566 -0.12 6.87 24.95
C SER A 566 -0.54 5.47 24.51
N PRO A 567 -0.81 5.27 23.22
CA PRO A 567 -1.00 3.93 22.69
C PRO A 567 0.36 3.23 22.42
N TYR A 568 1.47 3.95 22.64
CA TYR A 568 2.84 3.42 22.65
C TYR A 568 3.27 2.98 24.06
N ASN A 569 4.50 2.47 24.17
CA ASN A 569 5.03 1.89 25.40
C ASN A 569 5.44 2.95 26.44
N TYR A 570 4.47 3.69 26.96
CA TYR A 570 4.62 4.73 27.98
C TYR A 570 3.58 4.54 29.09
N ASN A 571 3.97 4.77 30.35
CA ASN A 571 3.03 4.79 31.46
C ASN A 571 2.20 6.09 31.43
N PRO A 572 0.91 6.02 31.78
CA PRO A 572 0.07 7.21 31.85
C PRO A 572 0.54 8.15 32.97
N SER A 573 0.32 9.44 32.76
CA SER A 573 0.63 10.48 33.75
C SER A 573 -0.53 11.44 33.92
N SER A 574 -0.54 12.20 35.01
CA SER A 574 -1.54 13.24 35.22
C SER A 574 -0.97 14.45 35.93
N MET A 575 -1.54 15.63 35.65
CA MET A 575 -1.25 16.85 36.37
C MET A 575 -2.53 17.66 36.62
N THR A 576 -2.53 18.48 37.66
CA THR A 576 -3.57 19.47 37.88
C THR A 576 -2.98 20.87 37.72
N ILE A 577 -3.64 21.71 36.92
CA ILE A 577 -3.28 23.10 36.71
C ILE A 577 -4.38 23.97 37.29
N LYS A 578 -4.03 25.07 37.96
CA LYS A 578 -4.98 26.09 38.41
C LYS A 578 -4.64 27.42 37.76
N CYS A 579 -5.66 28.11 37.28
CA CYS A 579 -5.52 29.47 36.80
C CYS A 579 -5.53 30.48 37.95
N ASP A 580 -4.76 31.56 37.82
CA ASP A 580 -5.02 32.78 38.58
C ASP A 580 -6.33 33.40 38.11
N CYS A 581 -7.32 33.44 39.00
CA CYS A 581 -8.67 33.96 38.71
C CYS A 581 -8.92 35.36 39.28
N GLU A 582 -7.95 35.92 40.00
CA GLU A 582 -8.10 37.21 40.68
C GLU A 582 -7.94 38.45 39.76
N ARG A 583 -7.66 38.27 38.46
CA ARG A 583 -7.52 39.40 37.50
C ARG A 583 -8.70 39.63 36.56
N ASP A 584 -9.74 38.80 36.60
CA ASP A 584 -10.95 38.94 35.76
C ASP A 584 -11.96 39.97 36.33
N ASN A 585 -11.50 41.00 37.05
CA ASN A 585 -12.37 42.07 37.54
C ASN A 585 -12.36 43.25 36.54
N PRO A 586 -13.40 43.46 35.72
CA PRO A 586 -13.43 44.52 34.70
C PRO A 586 -13.48 45.94 35.29
N ASN A 587 -13.44 46.09 36.61
CA ASN A 587 -13.53 47.38 37.30
C ASN A 587 -12.22 47.90 37.91
N VAL A 588 -11.06 47.30 37.62
CA VAL A 588 -9.78 47.91 38.00
C VAL A 588 -9.13 48.53 36.77
N ALA A 589 -9.64 49.70 36.38
CA ALA A 589 -8.83 50.66 35.63
C ALA A 589 -7.60 51.00 36.49
N SER A 590 -6.43 50.52 36.10
CA SER A 590 -5.17 50.96 36.72
C SER A 590 -4.82 52.34 36.19
N ALA A 591 -5.46 53.37 36.75
CA ALA A 591 -4.79 54.62 37.01
C ALA A 591 -3.73 54.34 38.09
N GLY A 592 -2.46 54.57 37.75
CA GLY A 592 -1.37 54.30 38.67
C GLY A 592 -0.02 54.60 38.06
N GLU A 593 0.25 55.89 37.84
CA GLU A 593 1.63 56.40 37.84
C GLU A 593 2.37 55.80 39.04
N LYS A 594 3.41 55.00 38.76
CA LYS A 594 4.45 54.72 39.74
C LYS A 594 5.72 55.42 39.30
N THR A 595 5.88 56.60 39.88
CA THR A 595 7.14 57.30 40.10
C THR A 595 8.27 56.32 40.45
N LEU A 596 9.33 56.33 39.66
CA LEU A 596 10.62 55.73 39.98
C LEU A 596 11.28 56.52 41.12
N PRO A 597 11.77 55.88 42.21
CA PRO A 597 12.74 56.50 43.07
C PRO A 597 14.14 56.34 42.47
N VAL A 598 14.76 57.48 42.18
CA VAL A 598 16.21 57.63 41.98
C VAL A 598 16.89 57.55 43.34
N ALA A 599 17.84 56.63 43.53
CA ALA A 599 19.11 56.83 44.24
C ALA A 599 19.93 55.52 44.36
N GLY A 600 21.20 55.54 43.90
CA GLY A 600 22.25 54.68 44.47
C GLY A 600 22.89 53.58 43.61
N ASN A 601 23.50 53.93 42.47
CA ASN A 601 24.85 53.58 41.99
C ASN A 601 25.63 52.36 42.57
N PRO A 602 26.65 51.81 41.86
CA PRO A 602 26.63 51.00 40.63
C PRO A 602 27.52 49.72 40.77
N ILE A 603 27.55 48.82 39.77
CA ILE A 603 28.76 48.09 39.29
C ILE A 603 28.38 47.10 38.16
N ILE A 604 28.88 47.40 36.94
CA ILE A 604 29.49 46.51 35.92
C ILE A 604 28.62 45.30 35.47
N VAL A 605 28.14 45.16 34.22
CA VAL A 605 28.80 44.89 32.92
C VAL A 605 27.66 45.04 31.86
N VAL A 606 27.61 45.97 30.90
CA VAL A 606 28.41 46.19 29.66
C VAL A 606 28.17 45.15 28.54
N LEU A 607 27.69 45.67 27.38
CA LEU A 607 27.68 45.14 25.99
C LEU A 607 26.63 44.04 25.69
N LEU A 608 25.83 44.09 24.61
CA LEU A 608 26.03 44.68 23.28
C LEU A 608 24.67 44.87 22.58
N ALA A 609 24.37 46.10 22.15
CA ALA A 609 23.45 46.40 21.07
C ALA A 609 24.06 47.53 20.23
N LEU A 610 23.70 47.55 18.95
CA LEU A 610 24.02 48.52 17.89
C LEU A 610 25.20 48.15 16.98
N LEU A 611 24.85 47.59 15.80
CA LEU A 611 25.45 48.06 14.55
C LEU A 611 24.57 47.72 13.33
N VAL A 612 23.65 48.61 12.95
CA VAL A 612 23.14 48.72 11.57
C VAL A 612 22.76 50.18 11.28
N VAL A 613 23.69 50.95 10.72
CA VAL A 613 23.57 52.00 9.68
C VAL A 613 25.04 52.26 9.30
N GLY A 614 25.56 52.23 8.09
CA GLY A 614 25.03 52.33 6.74
C GLY A 614 26.08 53.13 5.94
N VAL A 615 26.18 52.83 4.64
CA VAL A 615 26.80 53.65 3.58
C VAL A 615 28.33 53.55 3.38
N GLY A 616 28.70 52.83 2.32
CA GLY A 616 29.33 53.49 1.16
C GLY A 616 30.85 53.50 1.03
N GLY A 617 31.35 52.83 -0.02
CA GLY A 617 32.27 53.46 -0.97
C GLY A 617 33.76 53.08 -0.89
N LEU A 618 34.20 52.39 -1.95
CA LEU A 618 35.44 52.65 -2.71
C LEU A 618 36.80 52.67 -1.98
N LYS A 619 37.65 51.66 -2.20
CA LYS A 619 38.79 51.68 -3.17
C LYS A 619 39.84 50.59 -2.85
N ARG A 620 40.26 49.93 -3.94
CA ARG A 620 41.47 49.10 -4.09
C ARG A 620 42.78 49.82 -3.75
N ARG A 621 43.75 49.04 -3.23
CA ARG A 621 45.18 48.86 -3.60
C ARG A 621 45.85 48.19 -2.39
N LEU A 622 46.63 47.10 -2.47
CA LEU A 622 47.52 46.54 -3.49
C LEU A 622 47.23 45.05 -3.74
#